data_AF-A0A919BMH6-F1
#
_entry.id   AF-A0A919BMH6-F1
#
_cell.length_a   1.000
_cell.length_b   1.000
_cell.length_c   1.000
_cell.angle_alpha   90.00
_cell.angle_beta   90.00
_cell.angle_gamma   90.00
#
_symmetry.space_group_name_H-M   'P 1'
#
loop_
_entity.id
_entity.type
_entity.pdbx_description
1 polymer ?
#
loop_
_entity_poly.entity_id
_entity_poly.type
_entity_poly.pdbx_seq_one_letter_code
_entity_poly.pdbx_strand_id
1 'polypeptide(L)'
;MALATCLPRKNNRGQLITLAVITALLTTTLCIIRDVDRPFGGIISIQPTAIDEAERQAERDFAVNHPAEDVPCDEAGNRKRAV
;
A
#
# COMPACT_ATOMS: atom_id res chain seq x y z
N MET A 1 16.68 20.78 -18.92
CA MET A 1 17.91 20.24 -19.52
C MET A 1 19.12 21.10 -19.12
N ALA A 2 19.48 21.16 -17.83
CA ALA A 2 20.54 22.06 -17.34
C ALA A 2 21.59 21.36 -16.46
N LEU A 3 21.31 20.14 -15.99
CA LEU A 3 22.22 19.40 -15.11
C LEU A 3 23.43 18.82 -15.87
N ALA A 4 23.27 18.50 -17.16
CA ALA A 4 24.35 17.97 -17.99
C ALA A 4 25.45 19.01 -18.30
N THR A 5 25.15 20.31 -18.25
CA THR A 5 26.10 21.39 -18.59
C THR A 5 27.00 21.80 -17.43
N CYS A 6 26.73 21.36 -16.19
CA CYS A 6 27.54 21.68 -15.02
C CYS A 6 28.67 20.68 -14.73
N LEU A 7 28.78 19.60 -15.52
CA LEU A 7 29.85 18.61 -15.37
C LEU A 7 31.11 19.09 -16.13
N PRO A 8 32.24 19.40 -15.45
CA PRO A 8 33.51 19.67 -16.10
C PRO A 8 33.85 18.62 -17.17
N ARG A 9 34.32 19.09 -18.32
CA ARG A 9 34.57 18.26 -19.50
C ARG A 9 35.84 17.40 -19.39
N LYS A 10 36.72 17.67 -18.41
CA LYS A 10 37.97 16.95 -18.15
C LYS A 10 38.04 16.53 -16.68
N ASN A 11 38.59 15.33 -16.44
CA ASN A 11 38.78 14.72 -15.11
C ASN A 11 37.49 14.62 -14.25
N ASN A 12 36.36 14.33 -14.88
CA ASN A 12 35.03 14.25 -14.26
C ASN A 12 34.64 12.87 -13.74
N ARG A 13 35.59 11.92 -13.67
CA ARG A 13 35.32 10.54 -13.23
C ARG A 13 34.66 10.51 -11.85
N GLY A 14 35.15 11.30 -10.90
CA GLY A 14 34.56 11.40 -9.56
C GLY A 14 33.11 11.87 -9.60
N GLN A 15 32.80 12.90 -10.38
CA GLN A 15 31.44 13.42 -10.50
C GLN A 15 30.49 12.46 -11.22
N LEU A 16 30.98 11.74 -12.24
CA LEU A 16 30.21 10.70 -12.91
C LEU A 16 29.90 9.55 -11.95
N ILE A 17 30.86 9.15 -11.13
CA ILE A 17 30.63 8.13 -10.08
C ILE A 17 29.59 8.64 -9.10
N THR A 18 29.71 9.86 -8.58
CA THR A 18 28.73 10.42 -7.64
C THR A 18 27.33 10.51 -8.26
N LEU A 19 27.23 10.97 -9.52
CA LEU A 19 25.96 11.06 -10.23
C LEU A 19 25.33 9.67 -10.41
N ALA A 20 26.13 8.68 -10.79
CA ALA A 20 25.69 7.30 -10.95
C ALA A 20 25.21 6.72 -9.61
N VAL A 21 25.96 6.95 -8.53
CA VAL A 21 25.61 6.49 -7.18
C VAL A 21 24.31 7.13 -6.70
N ILE A 22 24.17 8.46 -6.79
CA ILE A 22 22.94 9.16 -6.37
C ILE A 22 21.74 8.68 -7.19
N THR A 23 21.91 8.53 -8.51
CA THR A 23 20.83 8.05 -9.39
C THR A 23 20.43 6.62 -9.02
N ALA A 24 21.40 5.74 -8.77
CA ALA A 24 21.13 4.36 -8.36
C ALA A 24 20.42 4.30 -7.01
N LEU A 25 20.85 5.10 -6.03
CA LEU A 25 20.22 5.19 -4.71
C LEU A 25 18.77 5.68 -4.83
N LEU A 26 18.54 6.80 -5.50
CA LEU A 26 17.20 7.35 -5.70
C LEU A 26 16.28 6.37 -6.43
N THR A 27 16.78 5.72 -7.48
CA THR A 27 16.01 4.73 -8.24
C THR A 27 15.67 3.52 -7.37
N THR A 28 16.62 3.03 -6.59
CA THR A 28 16.39 1.91 -5.65
C THR A 28 15.34 2.29 -4.62
N THR A 29 15.44 3.48 -4.01
CA THR A 29 14.44 3.97 -3.05
C THR A 29 13.05 4.06 -3.69
N LEU A 30 12.94 4.58 -4.92
CA LEU A 30 11.67 4.63 -5.65
C LEU A 30 11.09 3.24 -5.94
N CYS A 31 11.94 2.27 -6.30
CA CYS A 31 11.51 0.89 -6.51
C CYS A 31 10.98 0.28 -5.21
N ILE A 32 11.67 0.49 -4.08
CA ILE A 32 11.24 -0.01 -2.77
C ILE A 32 9.87 0.58 -2.40
N ILE A 33 9.71 1.91 -2.52
CA ILE A 33 8.43 2.56 -2.21
C ILE A 33 7.31 1.98 -3.08
N ARG A 34 7.54 1.82 -4.39
CA ARG A 34 6.55 1.23 -5.30
C ARG A 34 6.22 -0.22 -4.99
N ASP A 35 7.19 -0.99 -4.55
CA ASP A 35 6.97 -2.39 -4.17
C ASP A 35 6.13 -2.49 -2.89
N VAL A 36 6.39 -1.60 -1.92
CA VAL A 36 5.61 -1.47 -0.68
C VAL A 36 4.21 -0.88 -0.93
N ASP A 37 4.05 -0.01 -1.93
CA ASP A 37 2.73 0.52 -2.33
C ASP A 37 1.92 -0.48 -3.15
N ARG A 38 2.56 -1.44 -3.83
CA ARG A 38 1.91 -2.45 -4.68
C ARG A 38 0.83 -3.30 -3.98
N PRO A 39 0.93 -3.71 -2.70
CA PRO A 39 -0.19 -4.34 -2.00
C PRO A 39 -1.43 -3.44 -1.86
N PHE A 40 -1.31 -2.11 -1.93
CA PHE A 40 -2.44 -1.19 -1.78
C PHE A 40 -2.89 -0.54 -3.11
N GLY A 41 -2.05 -0.59 -4.15
CA GLY A 41 -2.26 0.13 -5.41
C GLY A 41 -3.06 -0.60 -6.51
N GLY A 42 -3.41 -1.88 -6.32
CA GLY A 42 -4.27 -2.62 -7.24
C GLY A 42 -3.71 -3.99 -7.64
N ILE A 43 -4.59 -5.00 -7.63
CA ILE A 43 -4.34 -6.44 -7.81
C ILE A 43 -3.93 -7.19 -6.53
N ILE A 44 -4.44 -6.79 -5.35
CA ILE A 44 -4.97 -7.85 -4.49
C ILE A 44 -6.30 -8.21 -5.14
N SER A 45 -6.31 -9.29 -5.94
CA SER A 45 -7.57 -9.94 -6.30
C SER A 45 -8.10 -10.52 -5.00
N ILE A 46 -8.80 -9.70 -4.21
CA ILE A 46 -9.58 -10.20 -3.10
C ILE A 46 -10.66 -11.03 -3.78
N GLN A 47 -10.45 -12.35 -3.79
CA GLN A 47 -11.46 -13.29 -4.26
C GLN A 47 -12.75 -12.91 -3.52
N PRO A 48 -13.93 -12.87 -4.16
CA PRO A 48 -15.18 -12.56 -3.45
C PRO A 48 -15.36 -13.41 -2.18
N THR A 49 -14.86 -14.64 -2.20
CA THR A 49 -14.82 -15.57 -1.06
C THR A 49 -13.91 -15.13 0.09
N ALA A 50 -12.92 -14.28 -0.15
CA ALA A 50 -12.05 -13.74 0.88
C ALA A 50 -12.69 -12.57 1.64
N ILE A 51 -13.64 -11.85 1.01
CA ILE A 51 -14.48 -10.87 1.73
C ILE A 51 -15.52 -11.61 2.57
N ASP A 52 -16.16 -12.63 2.00
CA ASP A 52 -17.15 -13.48 2.69
C ASP A 52 -16.54 -14.16 3.94
N GLU A 53 -15.31 -14.68 3.86
CA GLU A 53 -14.66 -15.26 5.04
C GLU A 53 -14.31 -14.21 6.10
N ALA A 54 -13.92 -12.99 5.70
CA ALA A 54 -13.64 -11.90 6.62
C ALA A 54 -14.91 -11.43 7.35
N GLU A 55 -16.04 -11.36 6.63
CA GLU A 55 -17.36 -11.09 7.20
C GLU A 55 -17.77 -12.18 8.19
N ARG A 56 -17.68 -13.46 7.78
CA ARG A 56 -17.98 -14.61 8.63
C ARG A 56 -17.11 -14.65 9.89
N GLN A 57 -15.85 -14.24 9.81
CA GLN A 57 -14.95 -14.10 10.96
C GLN A 57 -15.38 -12.98 11.88
N ALA A 58 -15.67 -11.79 11.33
CA ALA A 58 -16.12 -10.64 12.10
C ALA A 58 -17.43 -10.92 12.85
N GLU A 59 -18.39 -11.59 12.20
CA GLU A 59 -19.66 -11.98 12.84
C GLU A 59 -19.45 -12.96 13.99
N ARG A 60 -18.60 -13.98 13.79
CA ARG A 60 -18.27 -14.94 14.87
C ARG A 60 -17.62 -14.25 16.04
N ASP A 61 -16.62 -13.42 15.77
CA ASP A 61 -15.89 -12.71 16.82
C ASP A 61 -16.82 -11.75 17.57
N PHE A 62 -17.74 -11.08 16.87
CA PHE A 62 -18.75 -10.24 17.49
C PHE A 62 -19.69 -11.07 18.38
N ALA A 63 -20.25 -12.17 17.88
CA ALA A 63 -21.17 -13.03 18.62
C ALA A 63 -20.53 -13.66 19.87
N VAL A 64 -19.24 -14.00 19.82
CA VAL A 64 -18.49 -14.52 20.98
C VAL A 64 -18.33 -13.46 22.07
N ASN A 65 -18.06 -12.21 21.69
CA ASN A 65 -17.82 -11.12 22.66
C ASN A 65 -19.12 -10.43 23.11
N HIS A 66 -20.18 -10.50 22.30
CA HIS A 66 -21.47 -9.84 22.52
C HIS A 66 -22.66 -10.81 22.30
N PRO A 67 -22.79 -11.88 23.11
CA PRO A 67 -23.76 -12.95 22.87
C PRO A 67 -25.25 -12.54 23.00
N ALA A 68 -25.53 -11.34 23.53
CA ALA A 68 -26.87 -10.80 23.71
C ALA A 68 -27.20 -9.61 22.79
N GLU A 69 -26.28 -9.25 21.88
CA GLU A 69 -26.47 -8.14 20.95
C GLU A 69 -26.48 -8.66 19.52
N ASP A 70 -27.46 -8.22 18.73
CA ASP A 70 -27.46 -8.45 17.29
C ASP A 70 -26.41 -7.56 16.62
N VAL A 71 -25.85 -8.05 15.51
CA VAL A 71 -24.95 -7.25 14.67
C VAL A 71 -25.63 -5.92 14.26
N PRO A 72 -24.96 -4.77 14.48
CA PRO A 72 -25.58 -3.45 14.40
C PRO A 72 -25.77 -2.94 12.96
N CYS A 73 -25.47 -3.75 11.95
CA CYS A 73 -25.57 -3.41 10.53
C CYS A 73 -26.59 -4.29 9.81
N ASP A 74 -27.23 -3.76 8.77
CA ASP A 74 -28.10 -4.49 7.83
C ASP A 74 -27.31 -5.15 6.70
N GLU A 75 -28.00 -5.91 5.84
CA GLU A 75 -27.38 -6.65 4.72
C GLU A 75 -26.75 -5.75 3.64
N ALA A 76 -27.03 -4.44 3.68
CA ALA A 76 -26.41 -3.45 2.80
C ALA A 76 -25.25 -2.71 3.51
N GLY A 77 -24.87 -3.14 4.71
CA GLY A 77 -23.80 -2.54 5.52
C GLY A 77 -24.18 -1.23 6.20
N ASN A 78 -25.46 -0.85 6.21
CA ASN A 78 -25.91 0.36 6.90
C ASN A 78 -26.18 0.07 8.37
N ARG A 79 -25.88 1.03 9.23
CA ARG A 79 -26.17 0.93 10.66
C ARG A 79 -27.68 0.80 10.87
N LYS A 80 -28.11 -0.29 11.50
CA LYS A 80 -29.48 -0.46 11.99
C LYS A 80 -29.74 0.67 12.99
N ARG A 81 -30.83 1.41 12.76
CA ARG A 81 -31.24 2.47 13.68
C ARG A 81 -31.57 1.81 15.01
N ALA A 82 -30.88 2.20 16.08
CA ALA A 82 -31.24 1.77 17.43
C ALA A 82 -32.67 2.24 17.70
N VAL A 83 -33.57 1.30 17.96
CA VAL A 83 -34.94 1.57 18.42
C VAL A 83 -34.93 1.66 19.93
#